data_AF-A0A803VKH7-F1
#
_entry.id   AF-A0A803VKH7-F1
#
_cell.length_a   1.000
_cell.length_b   1.000
_cell.length_c   1.000
_cell.angle_alpha   90.00
_cell.angle_beta   90.00
_cell.angle_gamma   90.00
#
_symmetry.space_group_name_H-M   'P 1'
#
loop_
_entity.id
_entity.type
_entity.pdbx_description
1 polymer ?
#
loop_
_entity_poly.entity_id
_entity_poly.type
_entity_poly.pdbx_seq_one_letter_code
_entity_poly.pdbx_strand_id
1 'polypeptide(L)'
;MLTLILAEGGKILVVPQDGSHWLSMRPVVEKMQWKRHEVVVIVPSTSLYMKSKEPQNCTVKVWKDPGGTSGWKSLRFLKMYDAMKKFGYLSAVWCEHLLQNKELMRYLEESKFDALLTDPVVPCGVILAEHLSLPSVYFLRGIPCGLDFEATQCPNPASYVPRAFSQLTDRMTFLQRVKNLLFDTQNLFLCDFAFDPFSKLASEFLQREVTVLDLLRKASVWLLRLEFVLDYPRPLMPNIIPIGGVNCAHKELPLRGIPCGLDFEATQCPNPASYVPRAFSQLTDRMTFLQRVKNLLFDTQNLFLCDFAFDPFSKLASEFLQREVTVLDLLRKASVWLLRLEFVLDYPRPLMPNIIPIGGVNCAHKELPQVGFHPCCLTTSFFTGEFFCFFTWVFPKLEECGRLWATRWKISLEN
;
A
#
# COMPACT_ATOMS: atom_id res chain seq x y z
N MET A 1 -2.80 6.15 40.13
CA MET A 1 -1.86 7.12 39.52
C MET A 1 -1.66 6.68 38.08
N LEU A 2 -2.39 7.28 37.14
CA LEU A 2 -2.25 6.98 35.70
C LEU A 2 -0.99 7.70 35.22
N THR A 3 0.08 6.94 34.99
CA THR A 3 1.31 7.46 34.41
C THR A 3 1.00 7.82 32.96
N LEU A 4 0.90 9.12 32.65
CA LEU A 4 0.91 9.60 31.28
C LEU A 4 2.29 9.28 30.70
N ILE A 5 2.40 8.17 29.98
CA ILE A 5 3.56 7.91 29.13
C ILE A 5 3.48 8.97 28.02
N LEU A 6 4.27 10.04 28.16
CA LEU A 6 4.56 10.93 27.04
C LEU A 6 5.37 10.10 26.04
N ALA A 7 4.71 9.59 25.00
CA ALA A 7 5.41 8.99 23.88
C ALA A 7 6.27 10.09 23.22
N GLU A 8 7.58 9.99 23.39
CA GLU A 8 8.55 10.87 22.74
C GLU A 8 8.53 10.56 21.23
N GLY A 9 8.47 11.61 20.40
CA GLY A 9 8.42 11.43 18.95
C GLY A 9 9.81 11.11 18.42
N GLY A 10 9.94 10.02 17.65
CA GLY A 10 11.19 9.66 17.00
C GLY A 10 11.65 10.68 15.94
N LYS A 11 12.94 10.65 15.62
CA LYS A 11 13.63 11.47 14.63
C LYS A 11 13.64 10.76 13.27
N ILE A 12 12.94 11.33 12.29
CA ILE A 12 12.66 10.71 11.00
C ILE A 12 13.40 11.45 9.89
N LEU A 13 14.16 10.70 9.09
CA LEU A 13 14.76 11.19 7.86
C LEU A 13 13.80 10.99 6.69
N VAL A 14 13.55 12.03 5.91
CA VAL A 14 12.68 11.97 4.73
C VAL A 14 13.53 12.21 3.48
N VAL A 15 13.50 11.25 2.56
CA VAL A 15 14.17 11.33 1.25
C VAL A 15 13.08 11.27 0.17
N PRO A 16 12.52 12.43 -0.21
CA PRO A 16 11.40 12.49 -1.14
C PRO A 16 11.88 12.55 -2.60
N GLN A 17 10.91 12.40 -3.51
CA GLN A 17 11.04 12.75 -4.92
C GLN A 17 10.24 14.02 -5.21
N ASP A 18 10.77 14.90 -6.07
CA ASP A 18 10.12 16.17 -6.40
C ASP A 18 8.81 15.95 -7.20
N GLY A 19 8.00 17.00 -7.34
CA GLY A 19 6.76 16.97 -8.12
C GLY A 19 5.61 16.32 -7.39
N SER A 20 4.86 15.48 -8.10
CA SER A 20 3.63 14.85 -7.59
C SER A 20 3.87 13.88 -6.42
N HIS A 21 5.09 13.33 -6.34
CA HIS A 21 5.52 12.47 -5.23
C HIS A 21 5.61 13.26 -3.93
N TRP A 22 6.33 14.39 -3.93
CA TRP A 22 6.40 15.30 -2.78
C TRP A 22 5.03 15.85 -2.39
N LEU A 23 4.23 16.33 -3.36
CA LEU A 23 2.89 16.85 -3.09
C LEU A 23 1.98 15.84 -2.37
N SER A 24 2.16 14.54 -2.64
CA SER A 24 1.41 13.48 -1.98
C SER A 24 2.01 13.09 -0.62
N MET A 25 3.33 13.20 -0.45
CA MET A 25 4.03 12.84 0.79
C MET A 25 3.94 13.95 1.84
N ARG A 26 3.87 15.21 1.41
CA ARG A 26 3.87 16.39 2.29
C ARG A 26 2.80 16.34 3.40
N PRO A 27 1.52 16.00 3.14
CA PRO A 27 0.51 15.91 4.20
C PRO A 27 0.85 14.87 5.28
N VAL A 28 1.52 13.78 4.90
CA VAL A 28 1.97 12.74 5.84
C VAL A 28 3.12 13.25 6.69
N VAL A 29 4.09 13.93 6.07
CA VAL A 29 5.21 14.58 6.77
C VAL A 29 4.70 15.63 7.77
N GLU A 30 3.79 16.51 7.36
CA GLU A 30 3.14 17.51 8.22
C GLU A 30 2.43 16.84 9.42
N LYS A 31 1.77 15.69 9.19
CA LYS A 31 1.09 14.95 10.25
C LYS A 31 2.06 14.32 11.25
N MET A 32 3.19 13.77 10.78
CA MET A 32 4.24 13.24 11.66
C MET A 32 4.79 14.33 12.58
N GLN A 33 5.01 15.53 12.05
CA GLN A 33 5.45 16.67 12.85
C GLN A 33 4.41 17.10 13.89
N TRP A 34 3.13 17.14 13.49
CA TRP A 34 2.04 17.43 14.43
C TRP A 34 1.95 16.40 15.56
N LYS A 35 2.43 15.18 15.32
CA LYS A 35 2.60 14.10 16.29
C LYS A 35 3.93 14.17 17.07
N ARG A 36 4.66 15.29 16.98
CA ARG A 36 5.92 15.59 17.68
C ARG A 36 7.14 14.78 17.24
N HIS A 37 7.11 14.17 16.06
CA HIS A 37 8.33 13.62 15.46
C HIS A 37 9.27 14.74 14.99
N GLU A 38 10.57 14.59 15.24
CA GLU A 38 11.58 15.47 14.64
C GLU A 38 11.79 15.04 13.19
N VAL A 39 11.38 15.86 12.23
CA VAL A 39 11.46 15.49 10.80
C VAL A 39 12.52 16.31 10.07
N VAL A 40 13.46 15.61 9.44
CA VAL A 40 14.49 16.20 8.57
C VAL A 40 14.23 15.77 7.13
N VAL A 41 14.06 16.74 6.23
CA VAL A 41 13.78 16.49 4.81
C VAL A 41 15.01 16.84 3.97
N ILE A 42 15.49 15.91 3.15
CA ILE A 42 16.55 16.17 2.16
C ILE A 42 15.92 16.74 0.90
N VAL A 43 16.45 17.87 0.40
CA VAL A 43 15.86 18.62 -0.73
C VAL A 43 16.93 18.99 -1.75
N PRO A 44 16.73 18.72 -3.05
CA PRO A 44 17.64 19.22 -4.07
C PRO A 44 17.50 20.73 -4.27
N SER A 45 18.61 21.41 -4.54
CA SER A 45 18.69 22.86 -4.70
C SER A 45 17.81 23.42 -5.81
N THR A 46 17.57 22.66 -6.88
CA THR A 46 16.71 23.06 -8.00
C THR A 46 15.26 22.60 -7.82
N SER A 47 14.83 22.19 -6.63
CA SER A 47 13.47 21.68 -6.46
C SER A 47 12.41 22.73 -6.82
N LEU A 48 11.43 22.34 -7.61
CA LEU A 48 10.34 23.22 -8.05
C LEU A 48 9.24 23.34 -7.00
N TYR A 49 8.95 22.24 -6.29
CA TYR A 49 7.83 22.13 -5.36
C TYR A 49 8.26 22.09 -3.89
N MET A 50 9.55 21.89 -3.61
CA MET A 50 10.11 21.85 -2.26
C MET A 50 10.84 23.17 -1.95
N LYS A 51 10.10 24.28 -1.93
CA LYS A 51 10.69 25.59 -1.64
C LYS A 51 11.06 25.68 -0.16
N SER A 52 12.32 26.01 0.14
CA SER A 52 12.87 26.16 1.50
C SER A 52 12.23 27.26 2.36
N LYS A 53 11.29 28.05 1.81
CA LYS A 53 10.68 29.23 2.43
C LYS A 53 9.21 29.05 2.85
N GLU A 54 8.62 27.88 2.68
CA GLU A 54 7.31 27.61 3.30
C GLU A 54 7.50 27.41 4.82
N PRO A 55 6.58 27.87 5.68
CA PRO A 55 6.67 27.73 7.13
C PRO A 55 6.42 26.27 7.52
N GLN A 56 7.34 25.39 7.14
CA GLN A 56 7.36 24.00 7.55
C GLN A 56 8.21 23.98 8.82
N ASN A 57 7.68 23.50 9.94
CA ASN A 57 8.46 23.20 11.15
C ASN A 57 9.43 22.01 10.92
N CYS A 58 9.89 21.79 9.68
CA CYS A 58 10.82 20.76 9.25
C CYS A 58 12.22 21.34 9.20
N THR A 59 13.22 20.55 9.60
CA THR A 59 14.60 20.86 9.24
C THR A 59 14.80 20.48 7.77
N VAL A 60 15.00 21.46 6.91
CA VAL A 60 15.25 21.25 5.48
C VAL A 60 16.75 21.24 5.22
N LYS A 61 17.27 20.15 4.65
CA LYS A 61 18.67 20.04 4.22
C LYS A 61 18.75 20.10 2.71
N VAL A 62 19.18 21.25 2.20
CA VAL A 62 19.36 21.48 0.78
C VAL A 62 20.72 20.93 0.33
N TRP A 63 20.74 20.17 -0.76
CA TRP A 63 21.97 19.71 -1.40
C TRP A 63 22.04 20.18 -2.86
N LYS A 64 23.25 20.36 -3.38
CA LYS A 64 23.46 20.87 -4.75
C LYS A 64 23.37 19.74 -5.76
N ASP A 65 22.36 19.79 -6.61
CA ASP A 65 22.09 18.81 -7.66
C ASP A 65 22.62 19.27 -9.04
N PRO A 66 22.76 18.35 -10.02
CA PRO A 66 23.33 18.69 -11.33
C PRO A 66 22.38 19.48 -12.26
N GLY A 67 21.13 19.75 -11.86
CA GLY A 67 20.15 20.49 -12.64
C GLY A 67 19.52 19.69 -13.79
N GLY A 68 18.21 19.88 -14.01
CA GLY A 68 17.46 19.31 -15.15
C GLY A 68 16.02 18.91 -14.82
N THR A 69 15.04 19.34 -15.62
CA THR A 69 13.63 18.98 -15.44
C THR A 69 13.25 17.75 -16.27
N SER A 70 12.79 16.67 -15.63
CA SER A 70 12.21 15.50 -16.31
C SER A 70 10.69 15.68 -16.49
N GLY A 71 10.29 16.24 -17.63
CA GLY A 71 8.88 16.35 -17.98
C GLY A 71 8.32 15.02 -18.50
N TRP A 72 7.31 14.45 -17.83
CA TRP A 72 6.59 13.27 -18.31
C TRP A 72 5.53 13.70 -19.36
N LYS A 73 5.75 13.37 -20.63
CA LYS A 73 4.73 13.51 -21.70
C LYS A 73 4.14 12.14 -22.03
N SER A 74 2.85 12.08 -22.38
CA SER A 74 2.20 10.83 -22.78
C SER A 74 2.88 10.25 -24.02
N LEU A 75 3.44 9.06 -23.90
CA LEU A 75 4.28 8.45 -24.94
C LEU A 75 3.77 7.04 -25.28
N ARG A 76 3.85 6.68 -26.58
CA ARG A 76 3.62 5.33 -27.09
C ARG A 76 4.61 4.34 -26.46
N PHE A 77 4.25 3.05 -26.38
CA PHE A 77 5.00 1.99 -25.68
C PHE A 77 6.52 1.93 -25.98
N LEU A 78 6.95 1.98 -27.25
CA LEU A 78 8.39 1.99 -27.57
C LEU A 78 9.13 3.24 -27.06
N LYS A 79 8.43 4.39 -27.03
CA LYS A 79 8.99 5.61 -26.46
C LYS A 79 8.95 5.61 -24.92
N MET A 80 8.14 4.73 -24.30
CA MET A 80 8.14 4.51 -22.85
C MET A 80 9.43 3.84 -22.40
N TYR A 81 9.92 2.85 -23.17
CA TYR A 81 11.18 2.16 -22.89
C TYR A 81 12.38 3.13 -22.86
N ASP A 82 12.56 3.90 -23.94
CA ASP A 82 13.64 4.90 -23.99
C ASP A 82 13.49 5.97 -22.91
N ALA A 83 12.25 6.37 -22.60
CA ALA A 83 11.98 7.33 -21.53
C ALA A 83 12.34 6.77 -20.15
N MET A 84 11.99 5.52 -19.85
CA MET A 84 12.33 4.87 -18.58
C MET A 84 13.83 4.66 -18.43
N LYS A 85 14.53 4.22 -19.49
CA LYS A 85 16.00 4.09 -19.48
C LYS A 85 16.66 5.44 -19.21
N LYS A 86 16.23 6.50 -19.90
CA LYS A 86 16.77 7.86 -19.72
C LYS A 86 16.44 8.41 -18.33
N PHE A 87 15.24 8.15 -17.83
CA PHE A 87 14.81 8.54 -16.49
C PHE A 87 15.63 7.84 -15.41
N GLY A 88 15.82 6.51 -15.50
CA GLY A 88 16.62 5.72 -14.58
C GLY A 88 18.07 6.20 -14.53
N TYR A 89 18.69 6.39 -15.71
CA TYR A 89 20.07 6.91 -15.80
C TYR A 89 20.21 8.31 -15.18
N LEU A 90 19.35 9.26 -15.56
CA LEU A 90 19.42 10.62 -15.00
C LEU A 90 19.18 10.60 -13.48
N SER A 91 18.21 9.83 -13.01
CA SER A 91 17.91 9.73 -11.58
C SER A 91 19.06 9.08 -10.79
N ALA A 92 19.79 8.13 -11.39
CA ALA A 92 20.98 7.54 -10.79
C ALA A 92 22.13 8.54 -10.67
N VAL A 93 22.38 9.37 -11.69
CA VAL A 93 23.37 10.47 -11.63
C VAL A 93 23.02 11.45 -10.51
N TRP A 94 21.74 11.80 -10.35
CA TRP A 94 21.30 12.64 -9.24
C TRP A 94 21.57 11.98 -7.89
N CYS A 95 21.26 10.68 -7.76
CA CYS A 95 21.54 9.96 -6.54
C CYS A 95 23.03 9.88 -6.23
N GLU A 96 23.88 9.66 -7.23
CA GLU A 96 25.34 9.64 -7.08
C GLU A 96 25.86 10.94 -6.47
N HIS A 97 25.40 12.09 -6.96
CA HIS A 97 25.82 13.39 -6.41
C HIS A 97 25.36 13.59 -4.95
N LEU A 98 24.18 13.07 -4.58
CA LEU A 98 23.71 13.09 -3.19
C LEU A 98 24.60 12.22 -2.30
N LEU A 99 24.88 10.98 -2.72
CA LEU A 99 25.68 10.02 -1.97
C LEU A 99 27.16 10.43 -1.85
N GLN A 100 27.71 11.10 -2.86
CA GLN A 100 29.08 11.61 -2.86
C GLN A 100 29.26 12.90 -2.03
N ASN A 101 28.17 13.53 -1.56
CA ASN A 101 28.25 14.73 -0.73
C ASN A 101 28.70 14.39 0.69
N LYS A 102 30.03 14.44 0.92
CA LYS A 102 30.66 14.10 2.21
C LYS A 102 30.15 14.92 3.39
N GLU A 103 29.82 16.19 3.19
CA GLU A 103 29.31 17.05 4.25
C GLU A 103 27.91 16.60 4.70
N LEU A 104 27.04 16.32 3.73
CA LEU A 104 25.70 15.79 4.00
C LEU A 104 25.77 14.40 4.64
N MET A 105 26.57 13.49 4.09
CA MET A 105 26.72 12.13 4.61
C MET A 105 27.18 12.13 6.07
N ARG A 106 28.20 12.92 6.40
CA ARG A 106 28.67 13.08 7.79
C ARG A 106 27.56 13.60 8.72
N TYR A 107 26.81 14.61 8.28
CA TYR A 107 25.69 15.12 9.07
C TYR A 107 24.62 14.04 9.31
N LEU A 108 24.30 13.23 8.30
CA LEU A 108 23.28 12.19 8.41
C LEU A 108 23.71 11.07 9.38
N GLU A 109 24.97 10.68 9.35
CA GLU A 109 25.56 9.68 10.25
C GLU A 109 25.59 10.19 11.71
N GLU A 110 25.99 11.45 11.92
CA GLU A 110 26.06 12.06 13.25
C GLU A 110 24.67 12.34 13.85
N SER A 111 23.65 12.55 13.00
CA SER A 111 22.32 12.98 13.42
C SER A 111 21.48 11.89 14.10
N LYS A 112 21.86 10.61 13.97
CA LYS A 112 21.21 9.42 14.56
C LYS A 112 19.69 9.41 14.41
N PHE A 113 19.22 9.04 13.22
CA PHE A 113 17.79 8.89 12.93
C PHE A 113 17.24 7.56 13.45
N ASP A 114 15.93 7.51 13.72
CA ASP A 114 15.22 6.30 14.14
C ASP A 114 14.64 5.53 12.95
N ALA A 115 14.26 6.23 11.88
CA ALA A 115 13.72 5.62 10.66
C ALA A 115 13.89 6.54 9.43
N LEU A 116 13.78 5.94 8.24
CA LEU A 116 13.85 6.65 6.96
C LEU A 116 12.54 6.47 6.16
N LEU A 117 11.89 7.58 5.78
CA LEU A 117 10.74 7.62 4.89
C LEU A 117 11.16 8.02 3.48
N THR A 118 10.86 7.18 2.47
CA THR A 118 11.23 7.46 1.07
C THR A 118 10.19 6.93 0.09
N ASP A 119 10.14 7.51 -1.11
CA ASP A 119 9.47 6.86 -2.25
C ASP A 119 10.50 5.98 -3.00
N PRO A 120 10.33 4.64 -3.01
CA PRO A 120 11.31 3.72 -3.60
C PRO A 120 11.33 3.68 -5.13
N VAL A 121 10.45 4.41 -5.85
CA VAL A 121 10.47 4.47 -7.33
C VAL A 121 11.81 5.00 -7.84
N VAL A 122 12.46 5.89 -7.07
CA VAL A 122 13.85 6.28 -7.26
C VAL A 122 14.60 5.83 -6.00
N PRO A 123 15.40 4.75 -6.06
CA PRO A 123 15.86 4.04 -4.87
C PRO A 123 17.04 4.71 -4.15
N CYS A 124 17.19 6.04 -4.27
CA CYS A 124 18.27 6.75 -3.58
C CYS A 124 18.10 6.72 -2.06
N GLY A 125 16.89 6.97 -1.57
CA GLY A 125 16.58 6.83 -0.14
C GLY A 125 16.67 5.39 0.35
N VAL A 126 16.47 4.40 -0.53
CA VAL A 126 16.61 2.97 -0.23
C VAL A 126 18.09 2.62 0.01
N ILE A 127 18.98 3.06 -0.88
CA ILE A 127 20.44 2.89 -0.73
C ILE A 127 20.93 3.59 0.54
N LEU A 128 20.45 4.82 0.77
CA LEU A 128 20.83 5.60 1.95
C LEU A 128 20.34 4.95 3.26
N ALA A 129 19.16 4.34 3.26
CA ALA A 129 18.66 3.60 4.43
C ALA A 129 19.58 2.42 4.78
N GLU A 130 20.06 1.68 3.79
CA GLU A 130 20.99 0.58 4.00
C GLU A 130 22.34 1.09 4.55
N HIS A 131 22.88 2.18 3.99
CA HIS A 131 24.14 2.78 4.46
C HIS A 131 24.06 3.22 5.92
N LEU A 132 22.97 3.88 6.30
CA LEU A 132 22.73 4.37 7.66
C LEU A 132 22.21 3.27 8.61
N SER A 133 21.97 2.04 8.11
CA SER A 133 21.37 0.94 8.86
C SER A 133 20.04 1.30 9.52
N LEU A 134 19.19 2.05 8.81
CA LEU A 134 17.90 2.54 9.32
C LEU A 134 16.74 1.65 8.86
N PRO A 135 15.71 1.44 9.71
CA PRO A 135 14.47 0.84 9.25
C PRO A 135 13.81 1.77 8.23
N SER A 136 13.52 1.23 7.05
CA SER A 136 12.96 1.99 5.94
C SER A 136 11.44 1.83 5.83
N VAL A 137 10.78 2.97 5.66
CA VAL A 137 9.34 3.11 5.42
C VAL A 137 9.16 3.61 4.00
N TYR A 138 8.51 2.80 3.16
CA TYR A 138 8.31 3.11 1.75
C TYR A 138 6.95 3.71 1.50
N PHE A 139 6.90 4.84 0.79
CA PHE A 139 5.69 5.56 0.46
C PHE A 139 5.53 5.62 -1.05
N LEU A 140 4.63 4.83 -1.63
CA LEU A 140 4.47 4.68 -3.07
C LEU A 140 3.05 4.27 -3.44
N ARG A 141 2.69 4.38 -4.72
CA ARG A 141 1.49 3.71 -5.26
C ARG A 141 1.79 2.29 -5.77
N GLY A 142 3.00 2.09 -6.30
CA GLY A 142 3.49 0.86 -6.91
C GLY A 142 4.68 1.18 -7.80
N ILE A 143 5.50 0.19 -8.11
CA ILE A 143 6.66 0.36 -8.99
C ILE A 143 6.27 -0.06 -10.42
N PRO A 144 6.45 0.81 -11.44
CA PRO A 144 6.16 0.43 -12.83
C PRO A 144 7.06 -0.74 -13.21
N CYS A 145 6.46 -1.94 -13.34
CA CYS A 145 7.05 -3.26 -13.63
C CYS A 145 6.78 -4.33 -12.57
N GLY A 146 6.26 -3.97 -11.39
CA GLY A 146 5.87 -4.92 -10.35
C GLY A 146 6.98 -5.35 -9.41
N LEU A 147 8.12 -4.65 -9.40
CA LEU A 147 9.25 -4.90 -8.51
C LEU A 147 8.84 -4.84 -7.01
N ASP A 148 7.83 -4.03 -6.67
CA ASP A 148 7.24 -3.99 -5.34
C ASP A 148 6.59 -5.32 -4.93
N PHE A 149 5.98 -6.06 -5.87
CA PHE A 149 5.41 -7.38 -5.59
C PHE A 149 6.49 -8.43 -5.38
N GLU A 150 7.57 -8.36 -6.16
CA GLU A 150 8.71 -9.25 -6.01
C GLU A 150 9.46 -8.98 -4.70
N ALA A 151 9.66 -7.70 -4.35
CA ALA A 151 10.31 -7.32 -3.09
C ALA A 151 9.50 -7.76 -1.86
N THR A 152 8.17 -7.63 -1.94
CA THR A 152 7.26 -8.00 -0.83
C THR A 152 6.87 -9.47 -0.82
N GLN A 153 7.17 -10.22 -1.89
CA GLN A 153 6.67 -11.58 -2.11
C GLN A 153 5.12 -11.67 -2.09
N CYS A 154 4.43 -10.57 -2.43
CA CYS A 154 2.97 -10.57 -2.55
C CYS A 154 2.55 -11.34 -3.81
N PRO A 155 1.58 -12.27 -3.73
CA PRO A 155 0.99 -12.87 -4.92
C PRO A 155 0.33 -11.82 -5.80
N ASN A 156 0.76 -11.76 -7.06
CA ASN A 156 0.16 -10.90 -8.07
C ASN A 156 0.05 -11.64 -9.40
N PRO A 157 -0.94 -12.54 -9.56
CA PRO A 157 -1.04 -13.40 -10.74
C PRO A 157 -1.73 -12.71 -11.93
N ALA A 158 -1.07 -12.78 -13.09
CA ALA A 158 -1.57 -12.19 -14.34
C ALA A 158 -2.84 -12.88 -14.88
N SER A 159 -3.26 -14.01 -14.31
CA SER A 159 -4.45 -14.73 -14.76
C SER A 159 -5.77 -14.03 -14.37
N TYR A 160 -5.76 -13.21 -13.32
CA TYR A 160 -6.95 -12.48 -12.86
C TYR A 160 -6.68 -11.05 -12.38
N VAL A 161 -5.42 -10.66 -12.11
CA VAL A 161 -5.07 -9.27 -11.83
C VAL A 161 -4.60 -8.60 -13.13
N PRO A 162 -5.34 -7.62 -13.67
CA PRO A 162 -4.95 -6.94 -14.90
C PRO A 162 -3.71 -6.07 -14.67
N ARG A 163 -2.77 -6.11 -15.61
CA ARG A 163 -1.53 -5.33 -15.55
C ARG A 163 -1.80 -3.86 -15.82
N ALA A 164 -1.02 -2.99 -15.16
CA ALA A 164 -1.07 -1.57 -15.42
C ALA A 164 -0.91 -1.30 -16.92
N PHE A 165 -1.71 -0.36 -17.46
CA PHE A 165 -1.74 0.02 -18.87
C PHE A 165 -2.21 -1.06 -19.88
N SER A 166 -2.58 -2.27 -19.43
CA SER A 166 -3.15 -3.31 -20.32
C SER A 166 -4.55 -2.97 -20.84
N GLN A 167 -5.25 -2.02 -20.19
CA GLN A 167 -6.67 -1.69 -20.39
C GLN A 167 -7.62 -2.87 -20.14
N LEU A 168 -7.12 -3.92 -19.47
CA LEU A 168 -7.91 -5.07 -19.07
C LEU A 168 -8.55 -4.83 -17.70
N THR A 169 -9.55 -5.65 -17.39
CA THR A 169 -10.24 -5.66 -16.10
C THR A 169 -10.01 -7.01 -15.41
N ASP A 170 -10.55 -7.22 -14.22
CA ASP A 170 -10.62 -8.54 -13.58
C ASP A 170 -11.51 -9.54 -14.37
N ARG A 171 -12.29 -9.04 -15.34
CA ARG A 171 -13.04 -9.84 -16.31
C ARG A 171 -12.25 -9.98 -17.61
N MET A 172 -11.48 -11.07 -17.68
CA MET A 172 -10.70 -11.45 -18.85
C MET A 172 -11.16 -12.79 -19.43
N THR A 173 -11.42 -12.82 -20.74
CA THR A 173 -11.48 -14.07 -21.52
C THR A 173 -10.12 -14.76 -21.53
N PHE A 174 -10.07 -16.03 -21.93
CA PHE A 174 -8.80 -16.76 -22.03
C PHE A 174 -7.74 -15.98 -22.83
N LEU A 175 -8.09 -15.47 -24.01
CA LEU A 175 -7.16 -14.68 -24.83
C LEU A 175 -6.75 -13.34 -24.17
N GLN A 176 -7.66 -12.71 -23.43
CA GLN A 176 -7.30 -11.51 -22.66
C GLN A 176 -6.34 -11.85 -21.51
N ARG A 177 -6.45 -13.01 -20.86
CA ARG A 177 -5.50 -13.47 -19.86
C ARG A 177 -4.13 -13.76 -20.46
N VAL A 178 -4.10 -14.39 -21.65
CA VAL A 178 -2.85 -14.58 -22.40
C VAL A 178 -2.21 -13.24 -22.73
N LYS A 179 -3.00 -12.28 -23.24
CA LYS A 179 -2.53 -10.90 -23.47
C LYS A 179 -1.99 -10.28 -22.17
N ASN A 180 -2.69 -10.42 -21.06
CA ASN A 180 -2.28 -9.86 -19.78
C ASN A 180 -0.95 -10.45 -19.28
N LEU A 181 -0.76 -11.75 -19.46
CA LEU A 181 0.50 -12.44 -19.16
C LEU A 181 1.64 -11.92 -20.04
N LEU A 182 1.41 -11.71 -21.35
CA LEU A 182 2.42 -11.13 -22.25
C LEU A 182 2.81 -9.70 -21.83
N PHE A 183 1.84 -8.90 -21.39
CA PHE A 183 2.11 -7.57 -20.82
C PHE A 183 2.95 -7.64 -19.54
N ASP A 184 2.73 -8.66 -18.70
CA ASP A 184 3.51 -8.89 -17.48
C ASP A 184 4.97 -9.24 -17.80
N THR A 185 5.20 -10.13 -18.77
CA THR A 185 6.56 -10.51 -19.19
C THR A 185 7.33 -9.33 -19.78
N GLN A 186 6.68 -8.48 -20.59
CA GLN A 186 7.32 -7.27 -21.15
C GLN A 186 7.74 -6.28 -20.05
N ASN A 187 7.00 -6.23 -18.95
CA ASN A 187 7.30 -5.36 -17.82
C ASN A 187 8.55 -5.80 -17.05
N LEU A 188 8.86 -7.10 -16.98
CA LEU A 188 10.07 -7.58 -16.30
C LEU A 188 11.35 -6.97 -16.90
N PHE A 189 11.47 -6.96 -18.22
CA PHE A 189 12.62 -6.35 -18.91
C PHE A 189 12.73 -4.83 -18.69
N LEU A 190 11.61 -4.14 -18.41
CA LEU A 190 11.63 -2.70 -18.11
C LEU A 190 12.26 -2.41 -16.74
N CYS A 191 12.15 -3.32 -15.76
CA CYS A 191 12.76 -3.13 -14.44
C CYS A 191 14.29 -3.08 -14.55
N ASP A 192 14.90 -4.04 -15.26
CA ASP A 192 16.35 -4.21 -15.32
C ASP A 192 17.01 -2.91 -15.79
N PHE A 193 16.57 -2.34 -16.93
CA PHE A 193 17.18 -1.10 -17.42
C PHE A 193 16.91 0.14 -16.57
N ALA A 194 15.78 0.19 -15.87
CA ALA A 194 15.43 1.32 -15.01
C ALA A 194 16.24 1.31 -13.71
N PHE A 195 16.52 0.13 -13.17
CA PHE A 195 17.15 -0.05 -11.85
C PHE A 195 18.62 -0.50 -11.92
N ASP A 196 19.11 -1.03 -13.04
CA ASP A 196 20.52 -1.40 -13.24
C ASP A 196 21.51 -0.28 -12.90
N PRO A 197 21.29 0.99 -13.32
CA PRO A 197 22.17 2.09 -12.92
C PRO A 197 22.24 2.25 -11.39
N PHE A 198 21.12 2.01 -10.70
CA PHE A 198 21.05 2.08 -9.24
C PHE A 198 21.68 0.86 -8.57
N SER A 199 21.52 -0.35 -9.12
CA SER A 199 22.20 -1.54 -8.58
C SER A 199 23.72 -1.40 -8.65
N LYS A 200 24.24 -0.84 -9.75
CA LYS A 200 25.68 -0.53 -9.90
C LYS A 200 26.12 0.53 -8.90
N LEU A 201 25.41 1.67 -8.86
CA LEU A 201 25.71 2.74 -7.90
C LEU A 201 25.66 2.26 -6.46
N ALA A 202 24.65 1.45 -6.09
CA ALA A 202 24.49 0.89 -4.76
C ALA A 202 25.65 -0.05 -4.41
N SER A 203 26.06 -0.91 -5.34
CA SER A 203 27.15 -1.85 -5.12
C SER A 203 28.49 -1.14 -4.94
N GLU A 204 28.75 -0.11 -5.75
CA GLU A 204 29.93 0.74 -5.64
C GLU A 204 29.93 1.54 -4.34
N PHE A 205 28.81 2.16 -3.98
CA PHE A 205 28.71 2.98 -2.77
C PHE A 205 28.80 2.16 -1.48
N LEU A 206 28.08 1.04 -1.41
CA LEU A 206 28.06 0.15 -0.24
C LEU A 206 29.25 -0.81 -0.19
N GLN A 207 30.11 -0.82 -1.21
CA GLN A 207 31.32 -1.65 -1.31
C GLN A 207 31.03 -3.16 -1.22
N ARG A 208 29.90 -3.60 -1.77
CA ARG A 208 29.49 -5.02 -1.85
C ARG A 208 28.47 -5.22 -2.96
N GLU A 209 28.40 -6.42 -3.52
CA GLU A 209 27.41 -6.74 -4.54
C GLU A 209 25.99 -6.74 -3.96
N VAL A 210 25.13 -5.85 -4.46
CA VAL A 210 23.71 -5.76 -4.09
C VAL A 210 22.85 -5.39 -5.29
N THR A 211 21.64 -5.91 -5.34
CA THR A 211 20.61 -5.46 -6.28
C THR A 211 19.61 -4.52 -5.60
N VAL A 212 18.95 -3.65 -6.37
CA VAL A 212 17.83 -2.85 -5.84
C VAL A 212 16.76 -3.73 -5.21
N LEU A 213 16.48 -4.90 -5.78
CA LEU A 213 15.52 -5.86 -5.24
C LEU A 213 15.91 -6.33 -3.83
N ASP A 214 17.19 -6.64 -3.60
CA ASP A 214 17.69 -7.06 -2.28
C ASP A 214 17.54 -5.96 -1.23
N LEU A 215 17.73 -4.70 -1.62
CA LEU A 215 17.52 -3.55 -0.73
C LEU A 215 16.02 -3.33 -0.45
N LEU A 216 15.16 -3.49 -1.46
CA LEU A 216 13.71 -3.34 -1.28
C LEU A 216 13.12 -4.41 -0.37
N ARG A 217 13.63 -5.65 -0.39
CA ARG A 217 13.21 -6.75 0.49
C ARG A 217 13.36 -6.44 1.99
N LYS A 218 14.24 -5.50 2.36
CA LYS A 218 14.52 -5.12 3.76
C LYS A 218 13.58 -4.05 4.33
N ALA A 219 12.60 -3.62 3.56
CA ALA A 219 11.62 -2.64 4.00
C ALA A 219 10.90 -3.05 5.29
N SER A 220 10.87 -2.14 6.26
CA SER A 220 10.14 -2.37 7.51
C SER A 220 8.63 -2.18 7.32
N VAL A 221 8.21 -1.15 6.58
CA VAL A 221 6.80 -0.84 6.32
C VAL A 221 6.61 -0.31 4.89
N TRP A 222 5.54 -0.73 4.24
CA TRP A 222 5.11 -0.25 2.93
C TRP A 222 3.80 0.52 3.05
N LEU A 223 3.86 1.84 3.01
CA LEU A 223 2.71 2.74 2.92
C LEU A 223 2.26 2.85 1.46
N LEU A 224 1.26 2.05 1.08
CA LEU A 224 0.75 2.02 -0.29
C LEU A 224 -0.38 3.04 -0.48
N ARG A 225 -0.19 3.99 -1.39
CA ARG A 225 -1.19 4.97 -1.84
C ARG A 225 -2.23 4.33 -2.77
N LEU A 226 -2.90 3.30 -2.26
CA LEU A 226 -3.98 2.59 -2.92
C LEU A 226 -5.20 2.54 -2.00
N GLU A 227 -6.37 2.47 -2.62
CA GLU A 227 -7.64 2.23 -1.96
C GLU A 227 -8.25 0.97 -2.57
N PHE A 228 -8.73 0.05 -1.75
CA PHE A 228 -9.21 -1.26 -2.19
C PHE A 228 -10.42 -1.17 -3.12
N VAL A 229 -11.20 -0.11 -3.01
CA VAL A 229 -12.34 0.16 -3.89
C VAL A 229 -11.90 0.50 -5.32
N LEU A 230 -10.70 1.04 -5.48
CA LEU A 230 -10.17 1.52 -6.76
C LEU A 230 -9.08 0.59 -7.32
N ASP A 231 -8.76 -0.49 -6.61
CA ASP A 231 -7.75 -1.46 -7.00
C ASP A 231 -8.34 -2.86 -7.08
N TYR A 232 -7.66 -3.76 -7.76
CA TYR A 232 -8.11 -5.13 -7.92
C TYR A 232 -7.80 -5.95 -6.67
N PRO A 233 -8.72 -6.85 -6.24
CA PRO A 233 -8.55 -7.63 -5.03
C PRO A 233 -7.32 -8.53 -5.15
N ARG A 234 -6.40 -8.37 -4.21
CA ARG A 234 -5.17 -9.16 -4.11
C ARG A 234 -4.66 -9.21 -2.68
N PRO A 235 -3.94 -10.27 -2.28
CA PRO A 235 -3.37 -10.37 -0.95
C PRO A 235 -2.33 -9.26 -0.71
N LEU A 236 -2.23 -8.83 0.55
CA LEU A 236 -1.19 -7.92 1.02
C LEU A 236 -0.42 -8.56 2.18
N MET A 237 0.85 -8.21 2.30
CA MET A 237 1.70 -8.60 3.41
C MET A 237 1.40 -7.81 4.68
N PRO A 238 1.67 -8.34 5.88
CA PRO A 238 1.39 -7.67 7.15
C PRO A 238 2.04 -6.29 7.31
N ASN A 239 3.23 -6.11 6.73
CA ASN A 239 3.96 -4.84 6.75
C ASN A 239 3.50 -3.85 5.68
N ILE A 240 2.48 -4.19 4.88
CA ILE A 240 1.86 -3.29 3.91
C ILE A 240 0.64 -2.62 4.54
N ILE A 241 0.67 -1.29 4.58
CA ILE A 241 -0.40 -0.44 5.08
C ILE A 241 -0.95 0.40 3.92
N PRO A 242 -2.15 0.09 3.42
CA PRO A 242 -2.87 0.94 2.49
C PRO A 242 -3.22 2.27 3.15
N ILE A 243 -2.91 3.35 2.45
CA ILE A 243 -3.13 4.74 2.87
C ILE A 243 -3.86 5.50 1.76
N GLY A 244 -4.92 4.89 1.23
CA GLY A 244 -5.86 5.53 0.31
C GLY A 244 -6.44 6.81 0.90
N GLY A 245 -6.69 7.83 0.07
CA GLY A 245 -7.36 9.05 0.51
C GLY A 245 -6.56 9.98 1.42
N VAL A 246 -5.27 9.76 1.68
CA VAL A 246 -4.42 10.65 2.51
C VAL A 246 -4.36 12.10 2.01
N ASN A 247 -4.62 12.31 0.72
CA ASN A 247 -4.64 13.64 0.10
C ASN A 247 -6.04 14.29 0.12
N CYS A 248 -7.06 13.61 0.64
CA CYS A 248 -8.41 14.16 0.75
C CYS A 248 -8.51 15.10 1.96
N ALA A 249 -9.11 16.28 1.76
CA ALA A 249 -9.43 17.18 2.87
C ALA A 249 -10.36 16.47 3.86
N HIS A 250 -10.04 16.52 5.15
CA HIS A 250 -10.92 16.03 6.21
C HIS A 250 -12.19 16.88 6.23
N LYS A 251 -13.22 16.42 5.53
CA LYS A 251 -14.59 16.83 5.79
C LYS A 251 -15.15 15.80 6.76
N GLU A 252 -15.65 16.25 7.92
CA GLU A 252 -16.40 15.37 8.81
C GLU A 252 -17.58 14.81 8.00
N LEU A 253 -17.49 13.54 7.61
CA LEU A 253 -18.60 12.87 6.94
C LEU A 253 -19.59 12.47 8.03
N PRO A 254 -20.85 12.95 8.00
CA PRO A 254 -21.86 12.54 8.95
C PRO A 254 -22.10 11.03 8.82
N LEU A 255 -21.96 10.29 9.92
CA LEU A 255 -22.43 8.91 9.98
C LEU A 255 -23.97 8.93 9.78
N ARG A 256 -24.48 8.23 8.76
CA ARG A 256 -25.91 7.97 8.51
C ARG A 256 -26.06 6.48 8.23
N GLY A 257 -26.85 5.78 9.05
CA GLY A 257 -27.21 4.37 8.87
C GLY A 257 -27.09 3.58 10.16
N ILE A 258 -28.00 2.62 10.38
CA ILE A 258 -28.08 1.81 11.61
C ILE A 258 -27.02 0.69 11.50
N PRO A 259 -26.23 0.39 12.55
CA PRO A 259 -25.19 -0.63 12.46
C PRO A 259 -25.81 -2.03 12.58
N CYS A 260 -25.96 -2.70 11.44
CA CYS A 260 -26.80 -3.87 11.31
C CYS A 260 -26.09 -5.02 10.59
N GLY A 261 -25.57 -5.95 11.39
CA GLY A 261 -24.75 -7.05 10.90
C GLY A 261 -23.29 -6.65 10.69
N LEU A 262 -22.49 -7.59 10.17
CA LEU A 262 -21.09 -7.39 9.78
C LEU A 262 -20.90 -6.25 8.75
N ASP A 263 -22.00 -5.78 8.16
CA ASP A 263 -22.06 -4.63 7.28
C ASP A 263 -22.28 -3.37 8.13
N PHE A 264 -21.19 -2.76 8.56
CA PHE A 264 -21.21 -1.44 9.18
C PHE A 264 -21.73 -0.39 8.17
N GLU A 265 -23.05 -0.19 8.12
CA GLU A 265 -23.67 0.95 7.43
C GLU A 265 -23.53 2.26 8.22
N ALA A 266 -22.53 2.36 9.11
CA ALA A 266 -22.27 3.61 9.79
C ALA A 266 -21.78 4.70 8.82
N THR A 267 -21.43 4.39 7.57
CA THR A 267 -20.67 5.29 6.71
C THR A 267 -21.54 5.89 5.59
N GLN A 268 -21.51 7.23 5.44
CA GLN A 268 -21.99 7.92 4.23
C GLN A 268 -21.13 7.63 2.98
N CYS A 269 -20.33 6.57 3.00
CA CYS A 269 -19.74 6.05 1.78
C CYS A 269 -20.88 5.59 0.88
N PRO A 270 -20.91 5.97 -0.41
CA PRO A 270 -21.89 5.44 -1.34
C PRO A 270 -21.72 3.92 -1.41
N ASN A 271 -22.51 3.22 -0.60
CA ASN A 271 -22.60 1.77 -0.56
C ASN A 271 -23.99 1.40 -1.10
N PRO A 272 -24.20 1.48 -2.43
CA PRO A 272 -25.50 1.17 -2.98
C PRO A 272 -25.84 -0.30 -2.69
N ALA A 273 -26.88 -0.50 -1.87
CA ALA A 273 -27.39 -1.79 -1.43
C ALA A 273 -27.68 -2.78 -2.55
N SER A 274 -27.82 -2.31 -3.78
CA SER A 274 -28.03 -3.15 -4.96
C SER A 274 -26.73 -3.65 -5.61
N TYR A 275 -25.56 -3.08 -5.32
CA TYR A 275 -24.28 -3.44 -5.98
C TYR A 275 -23.26 -4.08 -5.05
N VAL A 276 -23.40 -3.91 -3.74
CA VAL A 276 -22.47 -4.48 -2.76
C VAL A 276 -23.13 -5.67 -2.07
N PRO A 277 -22.59 -6.88 -2.18
CA PRO A 277 -23.20 -8.07 -1.60
C PRO A 277 -23.30 -7.95 -0.08
N ARG A 278 -24.48 -8.21 0.47
CA ARG A 278 -24.70 -8.19 1.92
C ARG A 278 -24.15 -9.45 2.55
N ALA A 279 -23.63 -9.33 3.77
CA ALA A 279 -23.20 -10.48 4.56
C ALA A 279 -24.33 -11.52 4.65
N PHE A 280 -24.00 -12.80 4.56
CA PHE A 280 -24.95 -13.93 4.58
C PHE A 280 -25.90 -14.06 3.37
N SER A 281 -25.91 -13.11 2.42
CA SER A 281 -26.72 -13.22 1.19
C SER A 281 -26.23 -14.31 0.22
N GLN A 282 -24.99 -14.79 0.41
CA GLN A 282 -24.26 -15.66 -0.53
C GLN A 282 -24.07 -15.03 -1.93
N LEU A 283 -24.37 -13.74 -2.07
CA LEU A 283 -24.16 -12.99 -3.30
C LEU A 283 -22.71 -12.51 -3.35
N THR A 284 -22.24 -12.26 -4.56
CA THR A 284 -20.90 -11.72 -4.83
C THR A 284 -21.04 -10.29 -5.35
N ASP A 285 -19.93 -9.58 -5.53
CA ASP A 285 -19.88 -8.31 -6.27
C ASP A 285 -20.38 -8.45 -7.73
N ARG A 286 -20.55 -9.69 -8.21
CA ARG A 286 -21.01 -10.04 -9.56
C ARG A 286 -22.48 -10.46 -9.56
N MET A 287 -23.37 -9.52 -9.26
CA MET A 287 -24.82 -9.74 -9.31
C MET A 287 -25.44 -9.41 -10.66
N THR A 288 -26.31 -10.30 -11.15
CA THR A 288 -27.32 -10.03 -12.17
C THR A 288 -28.38 -9.05 -11.66
N PHE A 289 -29.15 -8.42 -12.55
CA PHE A 289 -30.23 -7.51 -12.16
C PHE A 289 -31.16 -8.12 -11.09
N LEU A 290 -31.61 -9.37 -11.28
CA LEU A 290 -32.48 -10.03 -10.31
C LEU A 290 -31.78 -10.28 -8.97
N GLN A 291 -30.49 -10.62 -8.98
CA GLN A 291 -29.71 -10.76 -7.75
C GLN A 291 -29.53 -9.41 -7.05
N ARG A 292 -29.37 -8.31 -7.78
CA ARG A 292 -29.32 -6.96 -7.20
C ARG A 292 -30.63 -6.58 -6.54
N VAL A 293 -31.76 -6.94 -7.16
CA VAL A 293 -33.09 -6.76 -6.55
C VAL A 293 -33.21 -7.60 -5.28
N LYS A 294 -32.78 -8.87 -5.30
CA LYS A 294 -32.75 -9.72 -4.10
C LYS A 294 -31.85 -9.14 -3.01
N ASN A 295 -30.67 -8.64 -3.36
CA ASN A 295 -29.73 -8.02 -2.43
C ASN A 295 -30.31 -6.77 -1.77
N LEU A 296 -30.99 -5.93 -2.57
CA LEU A 296 -31.70 -4.76 -2.07
C LEU A 296 -32.85 -5.14 -1.12
N LEU A 297 -33.65 -6.16 -1.46
CA LEU A 297 -34.72 -6.65 -0.60
C LEU A 297 -34.17 -7.23 0.72
N PHE A 298 -33.10 -8.02 0.63
CA PHE A 298 -32.41 -8.58 1.79
C PHE A 298 -31.86 -7.49 2.70
N ASP A 299 -31.29 -6.43 2.12
CA ASP A 299 -30.84 -5.26 2.86
C ASP A 299 -31.98 -4.53 3.58
N THR A 300 -33.09 -4.30 2.86
CA THR A 300 -34.28 -3.66 3.43
C THR A 300 -34.84 -4.47 4.61
N GLN A 301 -34.83 -5.81 4.47
CA GLN A 301 -35.23 -6.72 5.54
C GLN A 301 -34.27 -6.67 6.74
N ASN A 302 -32.96 -6.61 6.49
CA ASN A 302 -31.96 -6.50 7.55
C ASN A 302 -32.11 -5.20 8.34
N LEU A 303 -32.29 -4.05 7.65
CA LEU A 303 -32.53 -2.77 8.30
C LEU A 303 -33.74 -2.82 9.24
N PHE A 304 -34.86 -3.40 8.78
CA PHE A 304 -36.06 -3.56 9.59
C PHE A 304 -35.84 -4.45 10.83
N LEU A 305 -35.20 -5.62 10.64
CA LEU A 305 -34.85 -6.51 11.74
C LEU A 305 -33.97 -5.82 12.78
N CYS A 306 -33.15 -4.89 12.30
CA CYS A 306 -32.22 -4.17 13.13
C CYS A 306 -32.86 -3.08 13.96
N ASP A 307 -33.75 -2.28 13.36
CA ASP A 307 -34.57 -1.33 14.11
C ASP A 307 -35.31 -2.06 15.24
N PHE A 308 -35.88 -3.22 14.93
CA PHE A 308 -36.54 -4.05 15.93
C PHE A 308 -35.57 -4.54 17.03
N ALA A 309 -34.37 -4.98 16.66
CA ALA A 309 -33.37 -5.48 17.61
C ALA A 309 -32.77 -4.37 18.50
N PHE A 310 -32.60 -3.16 17.98
CA PHE A 310 -31.96 -2.03 18.67
C PHE A 310 -32.95 -1.06 19.33
N ASP A 311 -34.25 -1.13 19.04
CA ASP A 311 -35.29 -0.31 19.67
C ASP A 311 -35.31 -0.45 21.21
N PRO A 312 -35.21 -1.65 21.82
CA PRO A 312 -35.14 -1.79 23.28
C PRO A 312 -33.93 -1.07 23.89
N PHE A 313 -32.78 -1.12 23.20
CA PHE A 313 -31.55 -0.46 23.66
C PHE A 313 -31.62 1.06 23.48
N SER A 314 -32.25 1.55 22.42
CA SER A 314 -32.47 2.98 22.19
C SER A 314 -33.40 3.58 23.26
N LYS A 315 -34.46 2.85 23.63
CA LYS A 315 -35.36 3.23 24.74
C LYS A 315 -34.63 3.30 26.07
N LEU A 316 -33.87 2.26 26.40
CA LEU A 316 -33.05 2.21 27.61
C LEU A 316 -32.05 3.37 27.67
N ALA A 317 -31.34 3.64 26.58
CA ALA A 317 -30.39 4.74 26.50
C ALA A 317 -31.06 6.11 26.67
N SER A 318 -32.23 6.30 26.07
CA SER A 318 -32.97 7.55 26.16
C SER A 318 -33.46 7.84 27.59
N GLU A 319 -33.90 6.80 28.31
CA GLU A 319 -34.32 6.89 29.71
C GLU A 319 -33.15 7.29 30.62
N PHE A 320 -32.01 6.60 30.51
CA PHE A 320 -30.82 6.90 31.32
C PHE A 320 -30.22 8.27 31.04
N LEU A 321 -30.20 8.69 29.77
CA LEU A 321 -29.60 9.96 29.35
C LEU A 321 -30.56 11.14 29.46
N GLN A 322 -31.83 10.91 29.80
CA GLN A 322 -32.88 11.92 29.91
C GLN A 322 -33.04 12.80 28.65
N ARG A 323 -32.78 12.19 27.48
CA ARG A 323 -32.99 12.80 26.17
C ARG A 323 -33.20 11.71 25.14
N GLU A 324 -33.90 12.04 24.06
CA GLU A 324 -34.07 11.12 22.94
C GLU A 324 -32.72 10.82 22.29
N VAL A 325 -32.31 9.56 22.30
CA VAL A 325 -31.03 9.08 21.75
C VAL A 325 -31.24 7.71 21.12
N THR A 326 -30.79 7.55 19.88
CA THR A 326 -30.74 6.25 19.23
C THR A 326 -29.41 5.54 19.53
N VAL A 327 -29.37 4.21 19.43
CA VAL A 327 -28.09 3.47 19.47
C VAL A 327 -27.10 4.00 18.43
N LEU A 328 -27.57 4.47 17.27
CA LEU A 328 -26.74 5.11 16.26
C LEU A 328 -26.09 6.41 16.78
N ASP A 329 -26.81 7.25 17.51
CA ASP A 329 -26.27 8.49 18.08
C ASP A 329 -25.18 8.23 19.12
N LEU A 330 -25.27 7.10 19.83
CA LEU A 330 -24.23 6.64 20.76
C LEU A 330 -22.99 6.18 20.01
N LEU A 331 -23.18 5.30 19.02
CA LEU A 331 -22.11 4.70 18.23
C LEU A 331 -21.41 5.73 17.34
N ARG A 332 -22.12 6.77 16.89
CA ARG A 332 -21.55 7.87 16.11
C ARG A 332 -20.45 8.65 16.85
N LYS A 333 -20.39 8.55 18.17
CA LYS A 333 -19.36 9.20 18.99
C LYS A 333 -18.08 8.37 19.13
N ALA A 334 -18.05 7.13 18.61
CA ALA A 334 -16.86 6.32 18.62
C ALA A 334 -15.75 6.98 17.79
N SER A 335 -14.58 7.17 18.41
CA SER A 335 -13.41 7.79 17.78
C SER A 335 -12.71 6.85 16.79
N VAL A 336 -12.76 5.53 17.04
CA VAL A 336 -12.16 4.47 16.22
C VAL A 336 -13.06 3.24 16.23
N TRP A 337 -13.15 2.57 15.09
CA TRP A 337 -13.80 1.27 14.91
C TRP A 337 -12.77 0.23 14.50
N LEU A 338 -12.66 -0.87 15.26
CA LEU A 338 -11.83 -2.02 14.88
C LEU A 338 -12.74 -3.11 14.35
N LEU A 339 -12.72 -3.35 13.04
CA LEU A 339 -13.58 -4.35 12.40
C LEU A 339 -12.80 -5.62 12.12
N ARG A 340 -13.27 -6.75 12.63
CA ARG A 340 -12.70 -8.07 12.32
C ARG A 340 -13.15 -8.53 10.92
N LEU A 341 -12.75 -7.78 9.90
CA LEU A 341 -13.05 -8.02 8.50
C LEU A 341 -11.74 -7.98 7.71
N GLU A 342 -11.68 -8.75 6.62
CA GLU A 342 -10.57 -8.70 5.66
C GLU A 342 -11.14 -8.52 4.26
N PHE A 343 -10.77 -7.42 3.58
CA PHE A 343 -11.36 -7.05 2.28
C PHE A 343 -11.16 -8.10 1.19
N VAL A 344 -10.14 -8.96 1.32
CA VAL A 344 -9.89 -10.10 0.42
C VAL A 344 -11.03 -11.12 0.51
N LEU A 345 -11.61 -11.30 1.69
CA LEU A 345 -12.70 -12.26 1.96
C LEU A 345 -14.07 -11.60 1.89
N ASP A 346 -14.18 -10.34 2.33
CA ASP A 346 -15.44 -9.62 2.52
C ASP A 346 -15.75 -8.62 1.39
N TYR A 347 -15.04 -8.73 0.26
CA TYR A 347 -15.07 -7.83 -0.90
C TYR A 347 -14.60 -6.38 -0.59
N PRO A 348 -14.01 -5.68 -1.57
CA PRO A 348 -13.59 -4.30 -1.38
C PRO A 348 -14.79 -3.39 -1.17
N ARG A 349 -14.77 -2.63 -0.07
CA ARG A 349 -15.81 -1.66 0.28
C ARG A 349 -15.16 -0.37 0.78
N PRO A 350 -15.74 0.81 0.50
CA PRO A 350 -15.17 2.05 1.00
C PRO A 350 -15.27 2.10 2.52
N LEU A 351 -14.14 2.33 3.18
CA LEU A 351 -14.07 2.48 4.64
C LEU A 351 -13.82 3.95 4.99
N MET A 352 -14.36 4.37 6.13
CA MET A 352 -14.04 5.67 6.71
C MET A 352 -12.64 5.65 7.36
N PRO A 353 -11.93 6.77 7.44
CA PRO A 353 -10.57 6.82 8.00
C PRO A 353 -10.46 6.33 9.46
N ASN A 354 -11.54 6.40 10.23
CA ASN A 354 -11.61 5.91 11.61
C ASN A 354 -11.99 4.43 11.73
N ILE A 355 -12.18 3.71 10.62
CA ILE A 355 -12.48 2.29 10.57
C ILE A 355 -11.22 1.52 10.17
N ILE A 356 -10.73 0.69 11.07
CA ILE A 356 -9.51 -0.09 10.88
C ILE A 356 -9.89 -1.58 10.76
N PRO A 357 -9.63 -2.23 9.61
CA PRO A 357 -9.78 -3.67 9.48
C PRO A 357 -8.68 -4.38 10.27
N ILE A 358 -9.10 -5.22 11.20
CA ILE A 358 -8.29 -6.09 12.05
C ILE A 358 -8.56 -7.57 11.75
N GLY A 359 -8.78 -7.89 10.46
CA GLY A 359 -8.83 -9.27 9.98
C GLY A 359 -7.61 -10.08 10.44
N GLY A 360 -7.84 -11.36 10.76
CA GLY A 360 -6.77 -12.28 11.09
C GLY A 360 -6.14 -12.17 12.48
N VAL A 361 -6.57 -11.29 13.38
CA VAL A 361 -5.98 -11.18 14.75
C VAL A 361 -5.95 -12.51 15.55
N ASN A 362 -6.79 -13.47 15.17
CA ASN A 362 -6.86 -14.78 15.83
C ASN A 362 -5.95 -15.86 15.23
N CYS A 363 -5.27 -15.64 14.10
CA CYS A 363 -4.42 -16.71 13.56
C CYS A 363 -3.04 -16.69 14.22
N ALA A 364 -2.57 -17.88 14.59
CA ALA A 364 -1.26 -18.06 15.18
C ALA A 364 -0.16 -17.65 14.19
N HIS A 365 0.93 -17.07 14.70
CA HIS A 365 2.14 -16.85 13.91
C HIS A 365 2.57 -18.15 13.25
N LYS A 366 2.45 -18.20 11.93
CA LYS A 366 3.06 -19.24 11.11
C LYS A 366 4.11 -18.53 10.28
N GLU A 367 5.35 -19.00 10.34
CA GLU A 367 6.38 -18.53 9.43
C GLU A 367 5.86 -18.69 8.01
N LEU A 368 5.97 -17.61 7.23
CA LEU A 368 5.59 -17.64 5.83
C LEU A 368 6.43 -18.73 5.16
N PRO A 369 5.82 -19.68 4.44
CA PRO A 369 6.59 -20.68 3.72
C PRO A 369 7.54 -19.96 2.78
N GLN A 370 8.84 -20.24 2.88
CA GLN A 370 9.78 -19.78 1.88
C GLN A 370 9.36 -20.39 0.54
N VAL A 371 8.92 -19.55 -0.39
CA VAL A 371 8.63 -19.98 -1.75
C VAL A 371 9.98 -20.24 -2.42
N GLY A 372 10.48 -21.46 -2.27
CA GLY A 372 11.66 -21.91 -2.98
C GLY A 372 11.36 -22.02 -4.48
N PHE A 373 12.24 -21.46 -5.31
CA PHE A 373 12.29 -21.78 -6.74
C PHE A 373 12.67 -23.27 -6.88
N HIS A 374 11.68 -24.15 -7.03
CA HIS A 374 11.94 -25.49 -7.51
C HIS A 374 11.79 -25.52 -9.04
N PRO A 375 12.86 -25.80 -9.80
CA PRO A 375 12.73 -26.09 -11.22
C PRO A 375 11.95 -27.41 -11.35
N CYS A 376 10.68 -27.32 -11.73
CA CYS A 376 9.92 -28.47 -12.20
C CYS A 376 10.44 -28.88 -13.59
N CYS A 377 11.45 -29.75 -13.64
CA CYS A 377 11.78 -30.49 -14.85
C CYS A 377 10.69 -31.53 -15.12
N LEU A 378 9.76 -31.22 -16.01
CA LEU A 378 8.90 -32.24 -16.64
C LEU A 378 9.78 -33.07 -17.58
N THR A 379 10.09 -34.31 -17.19
CA THR A 379 10.68 -35.29 -18.10
C THR A 379 9.61 -35.74 -19.10
N THR A 380 9.60 -35.16 -20.29
CA THR A 380 8.95 -35.77 -21.47
C THR A 380 10.04 -36.30 -22.39
N SER A 381 10.02 -37.62 -22.59
CA SER A 381 10.92 -38.36 -23.47
C SER A 381 10.87 -37.86 -24.93
N PHE A 382 12.04 -37.51 -25.42
CA PHE A 382 12.50 -37.32 -26.81
C PHE A 382 11.59 -37.83 -27.94
N PHE A 383 11.22 -36.92 -28.85
CA PHE A 383 11.65 -36.97 -30.26
C PHE A 383 11.47 -35.56 -30.87
N THR A 384 12.55 -34.78 -30.85
CA THR A 384 12.90 -33.52 -31.56
C THR A 384 13.47 -32.51 -30.57
N GLY A 385 14.80 -32.33 -30.59
CA GLY A 385 15.56 -31.58 -29.58
C GLY A 385 15.41 -30.06 -29.66
N GLU A 386 14.35 -29.52 -29.06
CA GLU A 386 14.27 -28.12 -28.65
C GLU A 386 13.85 -28.04 -27.17
N PHE A 387 14.70 -27.48 -26.31
CA PHE A 387 14.41 -27.28 -24.89
C PHE A 387 13.60 -26.00 -24.70
N PHE A 388 12.31 -26.13 -24.36
CA PHE A 388 11.50 -25.01 -23.85
C PHE A 388 11.29 -25.19 -22.34
N CYS A 389 11.94 -24.38 -21.51
CA CYS A 389 11.64 -24.27 -20.08
C CYS A 389 10.37 -23.42 -19.89
N PHE A 390 9.26 -24.05 -19.50
CA PHE A 390 8.08 -23.33 -19.00
C PHE A 390 8.13 -23.27 -17.48
N PHE A 391 8.32 -22.08 -16.91
CA PHE A 391 8.19 -21.83 -15.48
C PHE A 391 6.71 -21.95 -15.09
N THR A 392 6.34 -22.97 -14.30
CA THR A 392 4.99 -23.13 -13.75
C THR A 392 5.01 -22.96 -12.24
N TRP A 393 4.13 -22.08 -11.75
CA TRP A 393 3.89 -21.86 -10.32
C TRP A 393 3.07 -23.03 -9.77
N VAL A 394 3.67 -23.89 -8.95
CA VAL A 394 2.94 -24.93 -8.22
C VAL A 394 2.56 -24.38 -6.84
N PHE A 395 1.33 -23.90 -6.69
CA PHE A 395 0.75 -23.64 -5.38
C PHE A 395 0.30 -24.97 -4.77
N PRO A 396 0.66 -25.31 -3.51
CA PRO A 396 -0.06 -26.31 -2.75
C PRO A 396 -1.53 -25.85 -2.57
N LYS A 397 -2.45 -26.81 -2.48
CA LYS A 397 -3.92 -26.62 -2.47
C LYS A 397 -4.42 -25.34 -1.77
N LEU A 398 -5.30 -24.62 -2.47
CA LEU A 398 -5.99 -23.40 -2.04
C LEU A 398 -6.64 -23.43 -0.64
N GLU A 399 -6.99 -24.60 -0.10
CA GLU A 399 -7.60 -24.74 1.23
C GLU A 399 -6.63 -24.47 2.40
N GLU A 400 -5.32 -24.63 2.20
CA GLU A 400 -4.32 -24.31 3.24
C GLU A 400 -3.90 -22.85 3.21
N CYS A 401 -3.96 -22.20 2.04
CA CYS A 401 -3.65 -20.78 1.88
C CYS A 401 -4.48 -19.93 2.83
N GLY A 402 -5.80 -20.09 2.90
CA GLY A 402 -6.68 -19.28 3.74
C GLY A 402 -6.32 -19.23 5.24
N ARG A 403 -5.57 -20.21 5.76
CA ARG A 403 -5.13 -20.23 7.17
C ARG A 403 -3.82 -19.49 7.43
N LEU A 404 -3.03 -19.18 6.39
CA LEU A 404 -1.71 -18.55 6.47
C LEU A 404 -1.76 -17.01 6.43
N TRP A 405 -2.84 -16.39 5.96
CA TRP A 405 -2.90 -14.95 5.60
C TRP A 405 -3.26 -14.00 6.75
N ALA A 406 -3.18 -14.45 7.99
CA ALA A 406 -3.91 -13.81 9.08
C ALA A 406 -3.01 -13.45 10.26
N THR A 407 -1.95 -12.68 10.04
CA THR A 407 -1.25 -12.06 11.18
C THR A 407 -0.98 -10.61 10.84
N ARG A 408 -1.89 -9.72 11.23
CA ARG A 408 -1.81 -8.28 10.92
C ARG A 408 -1.46 -7.38 12.11
N TRP A 409 -1.37 -7.90 13.34
CA TRP A 409 -1.16 -7.03 14.50
C TRP A 409 -0.32 -7.69 15.59
N LYS A 410 0.84 -7.08 15.90
CA LYS A 410 1.46 -7.18 17.23
C LYS A 410 1.16 -5.86 17.94
N ILE A 411 0.17 -5.85 18.84
CA ILE A 411 0.13 -4.81 19.87
C ILE A 411 1.15 -5.27 20.91
N SER A 412 2.33 -4.65 20.89
CA SER A 412 3.34 -4.86 21.93
C SER A 412 2.84 -4.19 23.20
N LEU A 413 2.09 -4.93 24.01
CA LEU A 413 1.95 -4.66 25.44
C LEU A 413 3.11 -5.38 26.14
N GLU A 414 4.32 -4.86 25.95
CA GLU A 414 5.43 -5.17 26.84
C GLU A 414 5.71 -3.92 27.68
N ASN A 415 5.31 -4.06 28.95
CA ASN A 415 5.44 -3.19 30.14
C ASN A 415 4.18 -2.42 30.56
#